data_AF-L0D9X4-F1
#
_entry.id   AF-L0D9X4-F1
#
_cell.length_a   1.000
_cell.length_b   1.000
_cell.length_c   1.000
_cell.angle_alpha   90.00
_cell.angle_beta   90.00
_cell.angle_gamma   90.00
#
_symmetry.space_group_name_H-M   'P 1'
#
loop_
_entity.id
_entity.type
_entity.pdbx_description
1 polymer ?
#
loop_
_entity_poly.entity_id
_entity_poly.type
_entity_poly.pdbx_seq_one_letter_code
_entity_poly.pdbx_strand_id
1 'polypeptide(L)'
;MATATSNSRPDQAAATELAADKTDSNTPDLQKSPQGRPQHTVRMTLTINTTTYEVEPVPCDPGTALQCFALRKSNQVVYHVSRHDHGAECTCADFEFNRNHRDPLGCKHIRAMVAIGVLDTRAARVQPVRSPSGELGFDDEFESAPAKKWSDWTDTTRYGIRRRP
;
A
#
# COMPACT_ATOMS: atom_id res chain seq x y z
N MET A 1 36.67 3.04 -44.16
CA MET A 1 35.64 2.53 -45.09
C MET A 1 34.29 2.94 -44.49
N ALA A 2 33.84 4.15 -44.78
CA ALA A 2 33.05 4.55 -45.96
C ALA A 2 31.56 4.23 -45.81
N THR A 3 30.77 5.31 -45.59
CA THR A 3 29.44 5.65 -46.17
C THR A 3 28.25 4.72 -45.84
N ALA A 4 27.01 5.17 -45.59
CA ALA A 4 26.22 6.33 -46.02
C ALA A 4 25.12 6.58 -44.94
N THR A 5 24.60 7.78 -44.62
CA THR A 5 23.97 8.89 -45.38
C THR A 5 22.69 8.52 -46.14
N SER A 6 21.66 9.36 -45.96
CA SER A 6 20.43 9.60 -46.75
C SER A 6 19.14 9.07 -46.06
N ASN A 7 18.22 9.93 -45.59
CA ASN A 7 17.38 10.99 -46.18
C ASN A 7 15.96 10.45 -46.43
N SER A 8 14.92 11.07 -45.85
CA SER A 8 13.90 11.85 -46.59
C SER A 8 12.57 12.02 -45.83
N ARG A 9 12.17 13.31 -45.79
CA ARG A 9 10.88 14.00 -45.54
C ARG A 9 9.69 13.41 -46.35
N PRO A 10 8.38 13.74 -46.12
CA PRO A 10 7.87 15.11 -45.91
C PRO A 10 6.60 15.35 -45.07
N ASP A 11 6.33 16.65 -44.91
CA ASP A 11 5.06 17.35 -44.70
C ASP A 11 3.76 16.56 -44.83
N GLN A 12 2.90 16.66 -43.81
CA GLN A 12 1.45 16.84 -44.02
C GLN A 12 0.90 17.89 -43.07
N ALA A 13 0.84 19.11 -43.61
CA ALA A 13 -0.12 20.12 -43.20
C ALA A 13 -1.50 19.73 -43.74
N ALA A 14 -2.49 19.59 -42.88
CA ALA A 14 -3.89 19.63 -43.25
C ALA A 14 -4.62 20.50 -42.23
N ALA A 15 -4.97 21.69 -42.69
CA ALA A 15 -5.82 22.65 -42.01
C ALA A 15 -7.22 22.06 -41.80
N THR A 16 -7.82 22.37 -40.64
CA THR A 16 -9.27 22.49 -40.54
C THR A 16 -9.57 23.61 -39.53
N GLU A 17 -9.70 24.82 -40.08
CA GLU A 17 -10.47 25.91 -39.48
C GLU A 17 -11.96 25.61 -39.67
N LEU A 18 -12.77 25.77 -38.61
CA LEU A 18 -14.11 26.39 -38.60
C LEU A 18 -14.90 25.96 -37.35
N ALA A 19 -15.01 26.89 -36.39
CA ALA A 19 -16.27 27.33 -35.76
C ALA A 19 -15.96 27.87 -34.36
N ALA A 20 -15.76 29.19 -34.30
CA ALA A 20 -15.80 29.95 -33.07
C ALA A 20 -17.26 30.03 -32.60
N ASP A 21 -17.67 29.13 -31.72
CA ASP A 21 -18.89 29.29 -30.94
C ASP A 21 -18.54 30.03 -29.64
N LYS A 22 -18.94 31.31 -29.61
CA LYS A 22 -18.88 32.15 -28.41
C LYS A 22 -19.98 31.69 -27.45
N THR A 23 -19.72 30.65 -26.67
CA THR A 23 -20.52 30.39 -25.48
C THR A 23 -19.89 31.11 -24.28
N ASP A 24 -20.41 32.30 -23.97
CA ASP A 24 -20.17 33.01 -22.70
C ASP A 24 -20.74 32.19 -21.54
N SER A 25 -20.02 31.14 -21.14
CA SER A 25 -20.34 30.35 -19.94
C SER A 25 -19.66 31.00 -18.76
N ASN A 26 -20.39 31.93 -18.13
CA ASN A 26 -20.16 32.47 -16.81
C ASN A 26 -19.96 31.32 -15.81
N THR A 27 -18.71 30.86 -15.70
CA THR A 27 -18.31 29.82 -14.75
C THR A 27 -18.12 30.57 -13.44
N PRO A 28 -18.95 30.31 -12.40
CA PRO A 28 -18.77 30.98 -11.13
C PRO A 28 -17.36 30.68 -10.64
N ASP A 29 -16.56 31.73 -10.55
CA ASP A 29 -15.21 31.74 -9.99
C ASP A 29 -15.32 31.15 -8.59
N LEU A 30 -15.06 29.85 -8.48
CA LEU A 30 -15.14 29.10 -7.24
C LEU A 30 -13.92 29.56 -6.44
N GLN A 31 -14.08 30.69 -5.77
CA GLN A 31 -13.06 31.32 -4.94
C GLN A 31 -12.57 30.30 -3.93
N LYS A 32 -11.41 29.73 -4.25
CA LYS A 32 -10.75 28.69 -3.47
C LYS A 32 -10.29 29.36 -2.17
N SER A 33 -11.10 29.23 -1.13
CA SER A 33 -10.78 29.71 0.21
C SER A 33 -9.36 29.26 0.58
N PRO A 34 -8.49 30.17 1.05
CA PRO A 34 -7.08 29.89 1.27
C PRO A 34 -6.96 28.77 2.31
N GLN A 35 -6.63 27.58 1.84
CA GLN A 35 -6.41 26.42 2.69
C GLN A 35 -5.27 26.77 3.65
N GLY A 36 -5.62 26.91 4.94
CA GLY A 36 -4.68 27.27 5.99
C GLY A 36 -3.47 26.35 5.94
N ARG A 37 -2.27 26.93 6.00
CA ARG A 37 -1.02 26.15 5.95
C ARG A 37 -1.03 25.11 7.09
N PRO A 38 -0.75 23.83 6.82
CA PRO A 38 -0.65 22.83 7.88
C PRO A 38 0.44 23.24 8.86
N GLN A 39 0.11 23.37 10.15
CA GLN A 39 1.01 23.92 11.16
C GLN A 39 2.06 22.93 11.67
N HIS A 40 1.98 21.65 11.28
CA HIS A 40 2.82 20.59 11.83
C HIS A 40 3.38 19.69 10.74
N THR A 41 4.68 19.41 10.85
CA THR A 41 5.37 18.40 10.05
C THR A 41 5.57 17.17 10.91
N VAL A 42 5.03 16.04 10.49
CA VAL A 42 5.21 14.74 11.15
C VAL A 42 6.22 13.91 10.36
N ARG A 43 7.14 13.24 11.06
CA ARG A 43 8.09 12.28 10.46
C ARG A 43 7.97 10.94 11.17
N MET A 44 8.10 9.87 10.41
CA MET A 44 8.03 8.51 10.92
C MET A 44 9.29 7.73 10.53
N THR A 45 9.93 7.14 11.54
CA THR A 45 11.07 6.24 11.35
C THR A 45 10.72 4.86 11.85
N LEU A 46 10.94 3.85 11.02
CA LEU A 46 10.69 2.45 11.32
C LEU A 46 12.01 1.70 11.41
N THR A 47 12.30 1.13 12.57
CA THR A 47 13.48 0.27 12.76
C THR A 47 13.07 -1.19 12.68
N ILE A 48 13.60 -1.91 11.68
CA ILE A 48 13.37 -3.34 11.50
C ILE A 48 14.68 -4.06 11.77
N ASN A 49 14.71 -4.84 12.84
CA ASN A 49 15.94 -5.42 13.41
C ASN A 49 16.93 -4.30 13.77
N THR A 50 18.05 -4.18 13.03
CA THR A 50 19.10 -3.17 13.23
C THR A 50 19.11 -2.07 12.17
N THR A 51 18.18 -2.12 11.20
CA THR A 51 18.14 -1.16 10.10
C THR A 51 17.01 -0.17 10.30
N THR A 52 17.34 1.11 10.30
CA THR A 52 16.38 2.22 10.36
C THR A 52 15.97 2.63 8.95
N TYR A 53 14.67 2.80 8.77
CA TYR A 53 14.05 3.29 7.56
C TYR A 53 13.25 4.56 7.86
N GLU A 54 13.34 5.56 7.00
CA GLU A 54 12.40 6.68 6.97
C GLU A 54 11.19 6.28 6.14
N VAL A 55 10.00 6.48 6.69
CA VAL A 55 8.73 6.09 6.05
C VAL A 55 8.05 7.35 5.51
N GLU A 56 7.83 7.36 4.21
CA GLU A 56 7.13 8.44 3.51
C GLU A 56 5.88 7.87 2.83
N PRO A 57 4.69 8.47 3.06
CA PRO A 57 3.51 8.12 2.28
C PRO A 57 3.69 8.60 0.84
N VAL A 58 3.38 7.75 -0.13
CA VAL A 58 3.45 8.07 -1.55
C VAL A 58 2.02 8.13 -2.09
N PRO A 59 1.61 9.22 -2.76
CA PRO A 59 0.31 9.28 -3.41
C PRO A 59 0.22 8.19 -4.48
N CYS A 60 -0.81 7.34 -4.39
CA CYS A 60 -1.08 6.30 -5.36
C CYS A 60 -2.49 6.46 -5.94
N ASP A 61 -2.63 6.06 -7.21
CA ASP A 61 -3.93 5.98 -7.85
C ASP A 61 -4.72 4.79 -7.27
N PRO A 62 -5.98 4.98 -6.86
CA PRO A 62 -6.78 3.92 -6.24
C PRO A 62 -7.07 2.73 -7.16
N GLY A 63 -6.95 2.89 -8.49
CA GLY A 63 -7.06 1.78 -9.44
C GLY A 63 -5.80 0.91 -9.49
N THR A 64 -4.67 1.41 -8.99
CA THR A 64 -3.40 0.68 -8.95
C THR A 64 -3.13 0.11 -7.56
N ALA A 65 -3.24 0.92 -6.51
CA ALA A 65 -2.99 0.51 -5.14
C ALA A 65 -3.85 1.34 -4.17
N LEU A 66 -4.32 0.70 -3.10
CA LEU A 66 -5.07 1.33 -2.03
C LEU A 66 -4.17 2.22 -1.15
N GLN A 67 -2.94 1.79 -0.92
CA GLN A 67 -1.94 2.52 -0.12
C GLN A 67 -0.54 2.25 -0.67
N CYS A 68 0.33 3.27 -0.65
CA CYS A 68 1.72 3.13 -1.03
C CYS A 68 2.64 3.91 -0.09
N PHE A 69 3.73 3.29 0.31
CA PHE A 69 4.74 3.87 1.19
C PHE A 69 6.14 3.65 0.62
N ALA A 70 6.98 4.67 0.72
CA ALA A 70 8.41 4.57 0.44
C ALA A 70 9.18 4.42 1.74
N LEU A 71 9.97 3.35 1.84
CA LEU A 71 10.89 3.08 2.93
C LEU A 71 12.30 3.42 2.48
N ARG A 72 12.85 4.54 2.95
CA ARG A 72 14.20 4.98 2.62
C ARG A 72 15.18 4.49 3.66
N LYS A 73 16.20 3.76 3.23
CA LYS A 73 17.35 3.39 4.07
C LYS A 73 18.40 4.52 4.05
N SER A 74 19.26 4.58 5.05
CA SER A 74 20.43 5.50 5.11
C SER A 74 21.30 5.52 3.85
N ASN A 75 21.35 4.41 3.11
CA ASN A 75 22.18 4.25 1.91
C ASN A 75 21.48 4.73 0.63
N GLN A 76 20.45 5.59 0.75
CA GLN A 76 19.60 6.07 -0.35
C GLN A 76 18.82 4.98 -1.12
N VAL A 77 18.89 3.72 -0.69
CA VAL A 77 18.07 2.64 -1.24
C VAL A 77 16.63 2.84 -0.76
N VAL A 78 15.70 2.91 -1.72
CA VAL A 78 14.27 3.07 -1.47
C VAL A 78 13.56 1.77 -1.80
N TYR A 79 12.71 1.31 -0.88
CA TYR A 79 11.80 0.20 -1.11
C TYR A 79 10.37 0.73 -1.11
N HIS A 80 9.57 0.33 -2.10
CA HIS A 80 8.15 0.65 -2.13
C HIS A 80 7.35 -0.50 -1.55
N VAL A 81 6.45 -0.18 -0.63
CA VAL A 81 5.48 -1.12 -0.08
C VAL A 81 4.10 -0.63 -0.49
N SER A 82 3.45 -1.40 -1.35
CA SER A 82 2.10 -1.13 -1.85
C SER A 82 1.11 -2.13 -1.29
N ARG A 83 -0.12 -1.68 -1.09
CA ARG A 83 -1.26 -2.51 -0.77
C ARG A 83 -2.25 -2.47 -1.92
N HIS A 84 -2.62 -3.64 -2.39
CA HIS A 84 -3.61 -3.88 -3.41
C HIS A 84 -4.82 -4.61 -2.80
N ASP A 85 -5.84 -4.87 -3.60
CA ASP A 85 -7.01 -5.66 -3.18
C ASP A 85 -6.65 -7.11 -2.88
N HIS A 86 -5.70 -7.68 -3.64
CA HIS A 86 -5.26 -9.08 -3.50
C HIS A 86 -4.16 -9.30 -2.46
N GLY A 87 -3.58 -8.24 -1.88
CA GLY A 87 -2.52 -8.37 -0.88
C GLY A 87 -1.57 -7.19 -0.81
N ALA A 88 -0.49 -7.36 -0.06
CA ALA A 88 0.59 -6.37 0.04
C ALA A 88 1.81 -6.84 -0.76
N GLU A 89 2.46 -5.90 -1.44
CA GLU A 89 3.64 -6.13 -2.27
C GLU A 89 4.79 -5.22 -1.83
N CYS A 90 6.02 -5.67 -2.05
CA CYS A 90 7.22 -4.91 -1.68
C CYS A 90 8.32 -5.09 -2.72
N THR A 91 8.99 -4.00 -3.11
CA THR A 91 10.08 -4.02 -4.11
C THR A 91 11.44 -4.43 -3.54
N CYS A 92 11.45 -5.18 -2.43
CA CYS A 92 12.70 -5.67 -1.84
C CYS A 92 13.06 -7.03 -2.42
N ALA A 93 14.36 -7.28 -2.62
CA ALA A 93 14.85 -8.53 -3.20
C ALA A 93 14.31 -9.79 -2.49
N ASP A 94 14.19 -9.77 -1.16
CA ASP A 94 13.63 -10.91 -0.42
C ASP A 94 12.17 -11.19 -0.79
N PHE A 95 11.38 -10.14 -1.05
CA PHE A 95 10.01 -10.33 -1.51
C PHE A 95 9.99 -10.91 -2.92
N GLU A 96 10.65 -10.26 -3.87
CA GLU A 96 10.64 -10.64 -5.29
C GLU A 96 11.15 -12.06 -5.53
N PHE A 97 12.26 -12.45 -4.88
CA PHE A 97 12.89 -13.74 -5.12
C PHE A 97 12.38 -14.88 -4.23
N ASN A 98 11.99 -14.60 -2.98
CA ASN A 98 11.70 -15.66 -2.01
C ASN A 98 10.22 -15.77 -1.61
N ARG A 99 9.47 -14.65 -1.63
CA ARG A 99 8.13 -14.59 -1.01
C ARG A 99 7.00 -14.35 -1.98
N ASN A 100 7.28 -13.78 -3.14
CA ASN A 100 6.26 -13.47 -4.13
C ASN A 100 5.50 -14.76 -4.50
N HIS A 101 4.17 -14.72 -4.36
CA HIS A 101 3.25 -15.85 -4.53
C HIS A 101 3.51 -17.10 -3.65
N ARG A 102 4.43 -17.05 -2.68
CA ARG A 102 4.76 -18.19 -1.80
C ARG A 102 4.38 -17.97 -0.36
N ASP A 103 4.49 -16.74 0.14
CA ASP A 103 4.25 -16.42 1.54
C ASP A 103 3.20 -15.31 1.68
N PRO A 104 1.99 -15.62 2.18
CA PRO A 104 0.93 -14.63 2.35
C PRO A 104 1.26 -13.57 3.42
N LEU A 105 2.27 -13.81 4.28
CA LEU A 105 2.70 -12.84 5.29
C LEU A 105 3.61 -11.74 4.71
N GLY A 106 4.23 -12.00 3.56
CA GLY A 106 5.17 -11.08 2.91
C GLY A 106 6.54 -10.97 3.58
N CYS A 107 7.35 -10.03 3.10
CA CYS A 107 8.70 -9.81 3.61
C CYS A 107 8.70 -9.08 4.97
N LYS A 108 9.87 -8.93 5.58
CA LYS A 108 10.03 -8.23 6.88
C LYS A 108 9.46 -6.80 6.89
N HIS A 109 9.48 -6.10 5.75
CA HIS A 109 8.97 -4.74 5.62
C HIS A 109 7.45 -4.69 5.72
N ILE A 110 6.76 -5.56 4.97
CA ILE A 110 5.30 -5.69 5.04
C ILE A 110 4.87 -6.07 6.46
N ARG A 111 5.51 -7.10 7.05
CA ARG A 111 5.19 -7.56 8.40
C ARG A 111 5.37 -6.46 9.45
N ALA A 112 6.43 -5.67 9.35
CA ALA A 112 6.65 -4.55 10.25
C ALA A 112 5.60 -3.43 10.08
N MET A 113 5.28 -3.06 8.83
CA MET A 113 4.27 -2.03 8.52
C MET A 113 2.85 -2.43 8.96
N VAL A 114 2.52 -3.72 8.89
CA VAL A 114 1.28 -4.29 9.42
C VAL A 114 1.28 -4.27 10.95
N ALA A 115 2.38 -4.66 11.58
CA ALA A 115 2.48 -4.71 13.04
C ALA A 115 2.29 -3.34 13.72
N ILE A 116 2.75 -2.27 13.07
CA ILE A 116 2.55 -0.89 13.52
C ILE A 116 1.19 -0.29 13.10
N GLY A 117 0.41 -1.00 12.29
CA GLY A 117 -0.92 -0.57 11.84
C GLY A 117 -0.93 0.50 10.76
N VAL A 118 0.20 0.79 10.11
CA VAL A 118 0.26 1.74 8.99
C VAL A 118 -0.28 1.10 7.70
N LEU A 119 0.07 -0.18 7.49
CA LEU A 119 -0.47 -0.97 6.39
C LEU A 119 -1.63 -1.80 6.89
N ASP A 120 -2.83 -1.48 6.42
CA ASP A 120 -4.03 -2.21 6.85
C ASP A 120 -4.24 -3.46 5.99
N THR A 121 -3.78 -4.61 6.46
CA THR A 121 -4.08 -5.91 5.81
C THR A 121 -5.44 -6.47 6.22
N ARG A 122 -6.20 -5.75 7.04
CA ARG A 122 -7.44 -6.26 7.64
C ARG A 122 -8.62 -6.20 6.68
N ALA A 123 -8.58 -5.44 5.59
CA ALA A 123 -9.70 -5.41 4.64
C ALA A 123 -9.94 -6.76 3.92
N ALA A 124 -8.99 -7.69 3.95
CA ALA A 124 -9.24 -9.07 3.49
C ALA A 124 -9.94 -9.94 4.54
N ARG A 125 -9.96 -9.52 5.82
CA ARG A 125 -10.91 -10.08 6.78
C ARG A 125 -12.25 -9.42 6.51
N VAL A 126 -13.00 -10.00 5.58
CA VAL A 126 -14.47 -10.05 5.71
C VAL A 126 -14.72 -10.24 7.19
N GLN A 127 -15.25 -9.21 7.87
CA GLN A 127 -15.68 -9.43 9.24
C GLN A 127 -16.59 -10.64 9.15
N PRO A 128 -16.37 -11.72 9.92
CA PRO A 128 -17.38 -12.76 9.98
C PRO A 128 -18.65 -12.01 10.32
N VAL A 129 -19.61 -12.00 9.39
CA VAL A 129 -20.93 -11.42 9.65
C VAL A 129 -21.29 -12.08 10.96
N ARG A 130 -21.32 -11.28 12.04
CA ARG A 130 -21.80 -11.78 13.31
C ARG A 130 -23.23 -12.12 13.01
N SER A 131 -23.49 -13.40 12.69
CA SER A 131 -24.83 -13.91 12.51
C SER A 131 -25.58 -13.43 13.74
N PRO A 132 -26.68 -12.68 13.57
CA PRO A 132 -27.47 -12.26 14.72
C PRO A 132 -27.80 -13.53 15.49
N SER A 133 -27.47 -13.50 16.78
CA SER A 133 -27.56 -14.59 17.73
C SER A 133 -28.98 -15.17 17.71
N GLY A 134 -29.20 -16.16 16.86
CA GLY A 134 -30.29 -17.10 16.97
C GLY A 134 -29.89 -18.09 18.03
N GLU A 135 -30.32 -17.83 19.26
CA GLU A 135 -30.40 -18.83 20.32
C GLU A 135 -31.12 -20.07 19.79
N LEU A 136 -30.42 -21.16 19.53
CA LEU A 136 -31.01 -22.49 19.65
C LEU A 136 -29.95 -23.39 20.28
N GLY A 137 -30.27 -23.81 21.50
CA GLY A 137 -29.45 -24.68 22.32
C GLY A 137 -29.12 -25.98 21.60
N PHE A 138 -27.85 -26.36 21.70
CA PHE A 138 -27.39 -27.69 21.35
C PHE A 138 -26.38 -28.08 22.43
N ASP A 139 -26.89 -28.69 23.49
CA ASP A 139 -26.11 -29.34 24.54
C ASP A 139 -25.52 -30.63 23.94
N ASP A 140 -24.38 -30.53 23.26
CA ASP A 140 -23.66 -31.71 22.77
C ASP A 140 -22.24 -31.70 23.33
N GLU A 141 -22.08 -32.61 24.30
CA GLU A 141 -20.90 -32.98 25.04
C GLU A 141 -19.85 -33.58 24.10
N PHE A 142 -19.27 -32.75 23.22
CA PHE A 142 -18.22 -33.19 22.32
C PHE A 142 -16.88 -33.19 23.05
N GLU A 143 -16.43 -34.41 23.40
CA GLU A 143 -15.13 -34.73 23.98
C GLU A 143 -14.01 -33.83 23.43
N SER A 144 -13.42 -33.06 24.34
CA SER A 144 -12.24 -32.23 24.11
C SER A 144 -11.02 -33.12 23.82
N ALA A 145 -10.79 -33.42 22.54
CA ALA A 145 -9.48 -33.84 22.09
C ALA A 145 -8.47 -32.70 22.42
N PRO A 146 -7.30 -33.00 23.02
CA PRO A 146 -6.33 -31.96 23.36
C PRO A 146 -5.89 -31.31 22.06
N ALA A 147 -6.32 -30.05 21.86
CA ALA A 147 -5.84 -29.21 20.79
C ALA A 147 -4.32 -29.32 20.75
N LYS A 148 -3.78 -29.89 19.67
CA LYS A 148 -2.35 -29.76 19.38
C LYS A 148 -2.08 -28.28 19.45
N LYS A 149 -1.32 -27.90 20.48
CA LYS A 149 -0.85 -26.56 20.80
C LYS A 149 -0.12 -26.03 19.57
N TRP A 150 -0.86 -25.54 18.57
CA TRP A 150 -0.31 -24.70 17.55
C TRP A 150 0.25 -23.52 18.32
N SER A 151 1.56 -23.42 18.30
CA SER A 151 2.30 -22.35 18.93
C SER A 151 1.59 -21.05 18.61
N ASP A 152 1.07 -20.42 19.67
CA ASP A 152 0.52 -19.07 19.65
C ASP A 152 1.54 -18.15 18.97
N TRP A 153 1.37 -17.92 17.67
CA TRP A 153 2.22 -17.04 16.88
C TRP A 153 1.91 -15.55 17.14
N THR A 154 0.97 -15.27 18.05
CA THR A 154 0.88 -14.01 18.78
C THR A 154 2.01 -13.84 19.80
N ASP A 155 3.05 -14.68 19.75
CA ASP A 155 4.33 -14.47 20.43
C ASP A 155 5.04 -13.19 19.92
N THR A 156 4.44 -12.04 20.26
CA THR A 156 4.99 -10.69 20.21
C THR A 156 6.33 -10.59 20.95
N THR A 157 6.66 -11.59 21.76
CA THR A 157 7.91 -11.70 22.51
C THR A 157 9.11 -11.92 21.59
N ARG A 158 8.93 -12.52 20.40
CA ARG A 158 10.03 -12.68 19.42
C ARG A 158 10.42 -11.39 18.70
N TYR A 159 9.54 -10.37 18.72
CA TYR A 159 9.76 -9.10 18.03
C TYR A 159 9.85 -7.87 18.95
N GLY A 160 9.93 -8.07 20.27
CA GLY A 160 10.20 -6.97 21.22
C GLY A 160 9.13 -5.86 21.26
N ILE A 161 7.93 -6.09 20.72
CA ILE A 161 6.82 -5.14 20.79
C ILE A 161 6.18 -5.24 22.17
N ARG A 162 6.85 -4.67 23.18
CA ARG A 162 6.20 -4.41 24.48
C ARG A 162 5.25 -3.25 24.28
N ARG A 163 3.95 -3.53 24.19
CA ARG A 163 2.94 -2.48 24.41
C ARG A 163 3.19 -1.94 25.82
N ARG A 164 3.58 -0.67 25.95
CA ARG A 164 3.60 -0.02 27.26
C ARG A 164 2.16 -0.05 27.81
N PRO A 165 1.96 -0.43 29.08
CA PRO A 165 0.65 -0.38 29.72
C PRO A 165 0.12 1.05 29.80
#